data_AF-A0AAJ2NUF7-F1
#
_entry.id   AF-A0AAJ2NUF7-F1
#
_cell.length_a   1.000
_cell.length_b   1.000
_cell.length_c   1.000
_cell.angle_alpha   90.00
_cell.angle_beta   90.00
_cell.angle_gamma   90.00
#
_symmetry.space_group_name_H-M   'P 1'
#
loop_
_entity.id
_entity.type
_entity.pdbx_description
1 polymer ?
#
loop_
_entity_poly.entity_id
_entity_poly.type
_entity_poly.pdbx_seq_one_letter_code
_entity_poly.pdbx_strand_id
1 'polypeptide(L)'
;MIVIRCGSAPVPTVLGERPRIQVSEVPTKDEVNRALAEVGPGRRLVLCGTDAALAAVLTRLLRTENLDAEIAYVADEPTPATRAYGLPTGSEAAKLGIRGTSREVPLVRDETGTALVGEALVRGPEGDRLVGEAYADDTVVFSGETDTLTVRPTPELPGVRATAARPRRLRRRQWVAARAVQLGTEAGLLTRDGLTGRRAIKRTTFYRHTEPWRLVSP
;
A
#
# COMPACT_ATOMS: atom_id res chain seq x y z
N MET A 1 -12.40 17.01 9.17
CA MET A 1 -12.24 15.70 8.50
C MET A 1 -13.19 15.63 7.31
N ILE A 2 -12.86 14.86 6.28
CA ILE A 2 -13.73 14.61 5.13
C ILE A 2 -13.76 13.11 4.82
N VAL A 3 -14.90 12.61 4.35
CA VAL A 3 -15.04 11.23 3.86
C VAL A 3 -14.79 11.21 2.36
N ILE A 4 -13.81 10.43 1.92
CA ILE A 4 -13.55 10.15 0.52
C ILE A 4 -14.14 8.78 0.20
N ARG A 5 -15.21 8.76 -0.61
CA ARG A 5 -15.81 7.52 -1.09
C ARG A 5 -15.25 7.19 -2.47
N CYS A 6 -14.49 6.09 -2.57
CA CYS A 6 -13.90 5.63 -3.82
C CYS A 6 -14.82 4.64 -4.54
N GLY A 7 -15.20 4.96 -5.78
CA GLY A 7 -16.08 4.11 -6.57
C GLY A 7 -17.38 3.77 -5.84
N SER A 8 -17.79 2.50 -5.87
CA SER A 8 -19.00 2.03 -5.19
C SER A 8 -18.79 1.65 -3.72
N ALA A 9 -17.59 1.87 -3.15
CA ALA A 9 -17.24 1.42 -1.81
C ALA A 9 -18.33 1.78 -0.77
N PRO A 10 -18.69 0.84 0.12
CA PRO A 10 -19.70 1.11 1.13
C PRO A 10 -19.22 2.17 2.10
N VAL A 11 -20.13 3.04 2.52
CA VAL A 11 -19.86 4.04 3.56
C VAL A 11 -20.67 3.64 4.78
N PRO A 12 -20.02 3.16 5.86
CA PRO A 12 -20.71 2.80 7.09
C PRO A 12 -21.58 3.95 7.61
N THR A 13 -22.77 3.65 8.12
CA THR A 13 -23.77 4.64 8.57
C THR A 13 -23.22 5.62 9.60
N VAL A 14 -22.25 5.21 10.41
CA VAL A 14 -21.56 6.07 11.40
C VAL A 14 -20.84 7.27 10.77
N LEU A 15 -20.58 7.24 9.46
CA LEU A 15 -20.01 8.34 8.67
C LEU A 15 -21.08 9.17 7.94
N GLY A 16 -22.36 8.83 8.03
CA GLY A 16 -23.43 9.32 7.15
C GLY A 16 -23.64 10.83 7.12
N GLU A 17 -23.39 11.53 8.23
CA GLU A 17 -23.58 12.99 8.35
C GLU A 17 -22.29 13.79 8.07
N ARG A 18 -21.17 13.11 7.78
CA ARG A 18 -19.88 13.78 7.56
C ARG A 18 -19.81 14.37 6.15
N PRO A 19 -19.12 15.52 5.97
CA PRO A 19 -18.78 16.03 4.63
C PRO A 19 -18.13 14.92 3.80
N ARG A 20 -18.59 14.76 2.56
CA ARG A 20 -18.21 13.64 1.70
C ARG A 20 -17.98 14.10 0.27
N ILE A 21 -16.93 13.54 -0.33
CA ILE A 21 -16.73 13.58 -1.77
C ILE A 21 -16.79 12.16 -2.36
N GLN A 22 -17.28 12.10 -3.59
CA GLN A 22 -17.25 10.90 -4.41
C GLN A 22 -16.10 11.03 -5.42
N VAL A 23 -15.31 9.97 -5.54
CA VAL A 23 -14.19 9.88 -6.48
C VAL A 23 -14.21 8.54 -7.20
N SER A 24 -13.36 8.39 -8.21
CA SER A 24 -13.08 7.14 -8.92
C SER A 24 -12.65 6.02 -7.96
N GLU A 25 -12.81 4.76 -8.37
CA GLU A 25 -12.40 3.60 -7.56
C GLU A 25 -10.90 3.68 -7.20
N VAL A 26 -10.08 4.07 -8.17
CA VAL A 26 -8.69 4.49 -7.95
C VAL A 26 -8.63 5.99 -8.22
N PRO A 27 -8.52 6.83 -7.18
CA PRO A 27 -8.57 8.29 -7.33
C PRO A 27 -7.47 8.83 -8.24
N THR A 28 -7.85 9.74 -9.12
CA THR A 28 -6.92 10.51 -9.96
C THR A 28 -6.26 11.63 -9.15
N LYS A 29 -5.16 12.18 -9.69
CA LYS A 29 -4.45 13.31 -9.06
C LYS A 29 -5.37 14.52 -8.80
N ASP A 30 -6.31 14.78 -9.70
CA ASP A 30 -7.18 15.96 -9.64
C ASP A 30 -8.31 15.76 -8.62
N GLU A 31 -8.83 14.53 -8.49
CA GLU A 31 -9.77 14.16 -7.44
C GLU A 31 -9.15 14.26 -6.05
N VAL A 32 -7.91 13.80 -5.87
CA VAL A 32 -7.20 13.92 -4.58
C VAL A 32 -6.89 15.38 -4.26
N ASN A 33 -6.48 16.18 -5.24
CA ASN A 33 -6.26 17.62 -5.04
C ASN A 33 -7.54 18.34 -4.59
N ARG A 34 -8.68 18.00 -5.20
CA ARG A 34 -9.98 18.54 -4.78
C ARG A 34 -10.29 18.19 -3.32
N ALA A 35 -10.07 16.93 -2.94
CA ALA A 35 -10.25 16.47 -1.56
C ALA A 35 -9.40 17.27 -0.56
N LEU A 36 -8.14 17.51 -0.91
CA LEU A 36 -7.20 18.30 -0.10
C LEU A 36 -7.63 19.75 0.03
N ALA A 37 -8.09 20.37 -1.06
CA ALA A 37 -8.58 21.74 -1.03
C ALA A 37 -9.83 21.90 -0.15
N GLU A 38 -10.77 20.94 -0.20
CA GLU A 38 -11.97 20.96 0.64
C GLU A 38 -11.65 20.72 2.13
N VAL A 39 -10.74 19.80 2.42
CA VAL A 39 -10.40 19.48 3.81
C VAL A 39 -9.45 20.51 4.44
N GLY A 40 -8.60 21.19 3.67
CA GLY A 40 -7.58 22.11 4.19
C GLY A 40 -6.38 21.43 4.88
N PRO A 41 -5.34 22.18 5.26
CA PRO A 41 -4.08 21.63 5.78
C PRO A 41 -4.22 20.97 7.17
N GLY A 42 -3.37 19.97 7.45
CA GLY A 42 -3.31 19.27 8.75
C GLY A 42 -4.58 18.52 9.15
N ARG A 43 -5.45 18.19 8.19
CA ARG A 43 -6.78 17.59 8.46
C ARG A 43 -6.84 16.10 8.09
N ARG A 44 -7.86 15.44 8.64
CA ARG A 44 -8.11 14.00 8.48
C ARG A 44 -8.94 13.64 7.25
N LEU A 45 -8.44 12.70 6.45
CA LEU A 45 -9.09 12.04 5.33
C LEU A 45 -9.58 10.66 5.78
N VAL A 46 -10.89 10.41 5.73
CA VAL A 46 -11.46 9.07 5.96
C VAL A 46 -11.73 8.44 4.60
N LEU A 47 -10.88 7.50 4.19
CA LEU A 47 -10.91 6.88 2.88
C LEU A 47 -11.68 5.56 2.91
N CYS A 48 -12.86 5.53 2.30
CA CYS A 48 -13.62 4.30 2.05
C CYS A 48 -13.27 3.75 0.66
N GLY A 49 -12.52 2.64 0.58
CA GLY A 49 -12.05 2.12 -0.70
C GLY A 49 -11.10 0.91 -0.60
N THR A 50 -10.43 0.60 -1.70
CA THR A 50 -9.48 -0.52 -1.84
C THR A 50 -8.04 -0.11 -1.50
N ASP A 51 -7.12 -1.07 -1.39
CA ASP A 51 -5.68 -0.80 -1.22
C ASP A 51 -5.15 0.07 -2.37
N ALA A 52 -5.61 -0.17 -3.60
CA ALA A 52 -5.28 0.65 -4.77
C ALA A 52 -5.70 2.12 -4.61
N ALA A 53 -6.88 2.36 -4.01
CA ALA A 53 -7.36 3.70 -3.73
C ALA A 53 -6.48 4.40 -2.68
N LEU A 54 -6.14 3.69 -1.61
CA LEU A 54 -5.25 4.17 -0.56
C LEU A 54 -3.84 4.48 -1.11
N ALA A 55 -3.28 3.58 -1.92
CA ALA A 55 -2.01 3.79 -2.59
C ALA A 55 -2.02 5.02 -3.50
N ALA A 56 -3.10 5.26 -4.24
CA ALA A 56 -3.23 6.42 -5.11
C ALA A 56 -3.30 7.74 -4.32
N VAL A 57 -4.09 7.79 -3.24
CA VAL A 57 -4.14 8.93 -2.33
C VAL A 57 -2.76 9.20 -1.71
N LEU A 58 -2.13 8.18 -1.12
CA LEU A 58 -0.83 8.33 -0.47
C LEU A 58 0.28 8.72 -1.45
N THR A 59 0.25 8.17 -2.67
CA THR A 59 1.14 8.58 -3.77
C THR A 59 1.00 10.06 -4.08
N ARG A 60 -0.23 10.59 -4.08
CA ARG A 60 -0.43 12.02 -4.33
C ARG A 60 0.08 12.87 -3.17
N LEU A 61 -0.22 12.50 -1.93
CA LEU A 61 0.27 13.21 -0.73
C LEU A 61 1.79 13.27 -0.67
N LEU A 62 2.45 12.15 -0.99
CA LEU A 62 3.90 12.08 -1.14
C LEU A 62 4.40 13.10 -2.17
N ARG A 63 3.77 13.15 -3.35
CA ARG A 63 4.19 14.02 -4.46
C ARG A 63 3.84 15.49 -4.27
N THR A 64 3.03 15.82 -3.28
CA THR A 64 2.65 17.20 -2.96
C THR A 64 3.14 17.64 -1.59
N GLU A 65 3.97 16.84 -0.90
CA GLU A 65 4.51 17.17 0.42
C GLU A 65 3.39 17.41 1.46
N ASN A 66 2.32 16.59 1.40
CA ASN A 66 1.18 16.64 2.34
C ASN A 66 1.09 15.36 3.20
N LEU A 67 2.25 14.80 3.60
CA LEU A 67 2.29 13.57 4.42
C LEU A 67 1.88 13.80 5.89
N ASP A 68 1.69 15.06 6.29
CA ASP A 68 1.11 15.47 7.57
C ASP A 68 -0.41 15.22 7.66
N ALA A 69 -1.08 15.06 6.51
CA ALA A 69 -2.50 14.73 6.45
C ALA A 69 -2.79 13.37 7.11
N GLU A 70 -3.73 13.34 8.05
CA GLU A 70 -4.09 12.09 8.73
C GLU A 70 -5.00 11.24 7.83
N ILE A 71 -4.63 9.99 7.62
CA ILE A 71 -5.44 9.05 6.83
C ILE A 71 -6.08 8.03 7.76
N ALA A 72 -7.39 7.91 7.69
CA ALA A 72 -8.13 6.78 8.24
C ALA A 72 -8.61 5.90 7.09
N TYR A 73 -8.18 4.63 7.06
CA TYR A 73 -8.56 3.70 6.00
C TYR A 73 -9.73 2.83 6.42
N VAL A 74 -10.77 2.79 5.59
CA VAL A 74 -12.00 2.01 5.78
C VAL A 74 -12.18 1.07 4.59
N ALA A 75 -11.70 -0.15 4.76
CA ALA A 75 -12.02 -1.26 3.86
C ALA A 75 -13.27 -1.98 4.36
N ASP A 76 -14.08 -2.52 3.44
CA ASP A 76 -15.24 -3.35 3.79
C ASP A 76 -14.80 -4.71 4.37
N GLU A 77 -13.82 -5.33 3.70
CA GLU A 77 -13.26 -6.64 4.05
C GLU A 77 -11.75 -6.59 4.34
N PRO A 78 -11.16 -7.62 4.97
CA PRO A 78 -9.73 -7.65 5.26
C PRO A 78 -8.85 -7.68 3.99
N THR A 79 -8.04 -6.64 3.80
CA THR A 79 -7.09 -6.51 2.69
C THR A 79 -5.65 -6.74 3.13
N PRO A 80 -4.68 -6.88 2.19
CA PRO A 80 -3.27 -6.83 2.53
C PRO A 80 -2.88 -5.60 3.36
N ALA A 81 -3.38 -4.40 3.03
CA ALA A 81 -3.09 -3.19 3.80
C ALA A 81 -3.70 -3.23 5.21
N THR A 82 -4.96 -3.65 5.38
CA THR A 82 -5.53 -3.72 6.74
C THR A 82 -4.76 -4.72 7.61
N ARG A 83 -4.31 -5.85 7.04
CA ARG A 83 -3.44 -6.81 7.74
C ARG A 83 -2.06 -6.26 8.04
N ALA A 84 -1.48 -5.46 7.15
CA ALA A 84 -0.15 -4.87 7.36
C ALA A 84 -0.12 -3.95 8.58
N TYR A 85 -1.20 -3.19 8.81
CA TYR A 85 -1.28 -2.20 9.89
C TYR A 85 -2.22 -2.59 11.04
N GLY A 86 -2.73 -3.82 11.07
CA GLY A 86 -3.64 -4.30 12.11
C GLY A 86 -4.98 -3.57 12.17
N LEU A 87 -5.47 -3.05 11.04
CA LEU A 87 -6.70 -2.24 11.00
C LEU A 87 -7.94 -3.14 11.05
N PRO A 88 -9.00 -2.73 11.78
CA PRO A 88 -10.31 -3.32 11.64
C PRO A 88 -10.91 -3.01 10.25
N THR A 89 -12.10 -3.55 9.97
CA THR A 89 -12.84 -3.32 8.71
C THR A 89 -14.27 -2.85 8.99
N GLY A 90 -14.96 -2.38 7.94
CA GLY A 90 -16.35 -1.95 7.98
C GLY A 90 -16.63 -0.88 9.04
N SER A 91 -17.67 -1.11 9.85
CA SER A 91 -18.12 -0.15 10.87
C SER A 91 -17.07 0.14 11.95
N GLU A 92 -16.28 -0.85 12.34
CA GLU A 92 -15.22 -0.65 13.34
C GLU A 92 -14.07 0.20 12.78
N ALA A 93 -13.70 0.01 11.52
CA ALA A 93 -12.75 0.89 10.83
C ALA A 93 -13.27 2.33 10.75
N ALA A 94 -14.56 2.51 10.47
CA ALA A 94 -15.17 3.84 10.46
C ALA A 94 -15.19 4.50 11.84
N LYS A 95 -15.50 3.76 12.91
CA LYS A 95 -15.40 4.26 14.30
C LYS A 95 -13.98 4.66 14.65
N LEU A 96 -12.99 3.82 14.29
CA LEU A 96 -11.57 4.12 14.43
C LEU A 96 -11.20 5.39 13.65
N GLY A 97 -11.67 5.55 12.42
CA GLY A 97 -11.40 6.75 11.63
C GLY A 97 -11.95 8.05 12.24
N ILE A 98 -13.06 7.96 12.97
CA ILE A 98 -13.64 9.12 13.67
C ILE A 98 -12.88 9.44 14.97
N ARG A 99 -12.58 8.43 15.78
CA ARG A 99 -12.15 8.62 17.18
C ARG A 99 -10.68 8.31 17.43
N GLY A 100 -10.06 7.55 16.53
CA GLY A 100 -8.69 7.09 16.67
C GLY A 100 -7.68 8.23 16.54
N THR A 101 -6.48 7.94 16.99
CA THR A 101 -5.33 8.84 16.93
C THR A 101 -4.47 8.47 15.74
N SER A 102 -3.94 9.48 15.04
CA SER A 102 -2.96 9.25 13.98
C SER A 102 -1.59 8.93 14.57
N ARG A 103 -0.86 8.04 13.92
CA ARG A 103 0.53 7.71 14.25
C ARG A 103 1.39 7.79 13.00
N GLU A 104 2.65 8.10 13.20
CA GLU A 104 3.64 8.03 12.13
C GLU A 104 3.98 6.58 11.84
N VAL A 105 3.83 6.20 10.58
CA VAL A 105 4.16 4.88 10.08
C VAL A 105 5.12 5.01 8.89
N PRO A 106 6.06 4.07 8.70
CA PRO A 106 6.94 4.07 7.54
C PRO A 106 6.14 4.15 6.24
N LEU A 107 6.49 5.12 5.38
CA LEU A 107 5.98 5.15 4.01
C LEU A 107 6.89 4.27 3.15
N VAL A 108 6.30 3.34 2.41
CA VAL A 108 7.03 2.52 1.43
C VAL A 108 6.65 2.96 0.03
N ARG A 109 7.64 3.10 -0.85
CA ARG A 109 7.41 3.44 -2.26
C ARG A 109 8.33 2.66 -3.19
N ASP A 110 7.93 2.59 -4.45
CA ASP A 110 8.78 2.11 -5.52
C ASP A 110 9.67 3.23 -6.10
N GLU A 111 10.58 2.88 -7.00
CA GLU A 111 11.46 3.81 -7.69
C GLU A 111 10.72 4.84 -8.56
N THR A 112 9.48 4.55 -8.96
CA THR A 112 8.62 5.46 -9.73
C THR A 112 7.91 6.51 -8.86
N GLY A 113 8.11 6.44 -7.54
CA GLY A 113 7.42 7.30 -6.59
C GLY A 113 5.96 6.93 -6.41
N THR A 114 5.60 5.67 -6.63
CA THR A 114 4.28 5.13 -6.28
C THR A 114 4.36 4.51 -4.89
N ALA A 115 3.45 4.89 -3.99
CA ALA A 115 3.35 4.31 -2.66
C ALA A 115 2.89 2.85 -2.73
N LEU A 116 3.39 2.03 -1.81
CA LEU A 116 2.95 0.66 -1.56
C LEU A 116 2.33 0.62 -0.16
N VAL A 117 1.08 0.17 -0.05
CA VAL A 117 0.37 0.19 1.25
C VAL A 117 0.01 -1.19 1.77
N GLY A 118 -0.22 -2.16 0.90
CA GLY A 118 -0.57 -3.53 1.26
C GLY A 118 0.50 -4.53 0.82
N GLU A 119 0.61 -4.75 -0.48
CA GLU A 119 1.60 -5.69 -1.02
C GLU A 119 1.91 -5.48 -2.51
N ALA A 120 3.14 -5.82 -2.87
CA ALA A 120 3.59 -5.96 -4.24
C ALA A 120 3.90 -7.42 -4.52
N LEU A 121 3.41 -7.92 -5.65
CA LEU A 121 3.67 -9.26 -6.15
C LEU A 121 4.37 -9.16 -7.49
N VAL A 122 5.47 -9.89 -7.65
CA VAL A 122 6.12 -10.06 -8.95
C VAL A 122 6.11 -11.53 -9.32
N ARG A 123 5.58 -11.84 -10.51
CA ARG A 123 5.48 -13.19 -11.08
C ARG A 123 6.09 -13.20 -12.48
N GLY A 124 6.45 -14.37 -12.99
CA GLY A 124 6.78 -14.51 -14.41
C GLY A 124 5.57 -14.15 -15.30
N PRO A 125 5.80 -13.66 -16.52
CA PRO A 125 4.72 -13.46 -17.50
C PRO A 125 3.98 -14.76 -17.81
N GLU A 126 2.71 -14.67 -18.22
CA GLU A 126 1.94 -15.81 -18.76
C GLU A 126 1.83 -17.05 -17.84
N GLY A 127 2.08 -16.89 -16.54
CA GLY A 127 2.05 -17.97 -15.56
C GLY A 127 3.39 -18.69 -15.36
N ASP A 128 4.44 -18.25 -16.05
CA ASP A 128 5.80 -18.76 -15.88
C ASP A 128 6.40 -18.39 -14.52
N ARG A 129 7.51 -19.05 -14.20
CA ARG A 129 8.32 -18.69 -13.03
C ARG A 129 9.01 -17.35 -13.24
N LEU A 130 9.17 -16.63 -12.14
CA LEU A 130 10.00 -15.43 -12.11
C LEU A 130 11.47 -15.85 -12.08
N VAL A 131 12.22 -15.48 -13.12
CA VAL A 131 13.68 -15.72 -13.22
C VAL A 131 14.42 -14.43 -12.89
N GLY A 132 15.31 -14.49 -11.89
CA GLY A 132 16.10 -13.32 -11.49
C GLY A 132 16.70 -13.43 -10.10
N GLU A 133 16.98 -12.28 -9.51
CA GLU A 133 17.54 -12.16 -8.17
C GLU A 133 16.85 -11.03 -7.42
N ALA A 134 16.53 -11.28 -6.14
CA ALA A 134 16.06 -10.24 -5.25
C ALA A 134 16.85 -10.19 -3.96
N TYR A 135 17.13 -8.97 -3.53
CA TYR A 135 17.87 -8.63 -2.33
C TYR A 135 17.01 -7.76 -1.42
N ALA A 136 17.12 -7.97 -0.12
CA ALA A 136 16.53 -7.14 0.92
C ALA A 136 17.68 -6.60 1.77
N ASP A 137 18.02 -5.33 1.61
CA ASP A 137 19.32 -4.76 1.99
C ASP A 137 20.48 -5.63 1.42
N ASP A 138 21.28 -6.27 2.27
CA ASP A 138 22.40 -7.15 1.91
C ASP A 138 22.01 -8.64 1.86
N THR A 139 20.75 -8.97 2.17
CA THR A 139 20.29 -10.35 2.29
C THR A 139 19.61 -10.82 1.00
N VAL A 140 20.08 -11.94 0.44
CA VAL A 140 19.44 -12.59 -0.72
C VAL A 140 18.07 -13.15 -0.31
N VAL A 141 17.00 -12.66 -0.94
CA VAL A 141 15.65 -13.21 -0.80
C VAL A 141 15.50 -14.45 -1.70
N PHE A 142 15.95 -14.35 -2.95
CA PHE A 142 16.12 -15.47 -3.87
C PHE A 142 17.13 -15.13 -4.98
N SER A 143 17.69 -16.16 -5.60
CA SER A 143 18.44 -16.11 -6.86
C SER A 143 18.05 -17.34 -7.69
N GLY A 144 17.90 -17.19 -9.00
CA GLY A 144 17.39 -18.21 -9.93
C GLY A 144 15.88 -18.08 -10.14
N GLU A 145 15.14 -19.16 -9.92
CA GLU A 145 13.70 -19.22 -10.19
C GLU A 145 12.84 -19.21 -8.92
N THR A 146 11.72 -18.51 -8.96
CA THR A 146 10.68 -18.51 -7.91
C THR A 146 9.29 -18.39 -8.52
N ASP A 147 8.26 -18.93 -7.86
CA ASP A 147 6.88 -18.75 -8.35
C ASP A 147 6.41 -17.31 -8.17
N THR A 148 6.86 -16.63 -7.11
CA THR A 148 6.45 -15.24 -6.80
C THR A 148 7.43 -14.61 -5.82
N LEU A 149 7.83 -13.37 -6.09
CA LEU A 149 8.37 -12.45 -5.08
C LEU A 149 7.21 -11.65 -4.46
N THR A 150 7.13 -11.60 -3.14
CA THR A 150 6.17 -10.78 -2.40
C THR A 150 6.90 -9.76 -1.56
N VAL A 151 6.54 -8.49 -1.69
CA VAL A 151 7.04 -7.38 -0.87
C VAL A 151 5.88 -6.75 -0.12
N ARG A 152 6.05 -6.44 1.16
CA ARG A 152 5.03 -5.79 2.00
C ARG A 152 5.63 -4.65 2.82
N PRO A 153 4.91 -3.54 2.98
CA PRO A 153 5.20 -2.57 4.03
C PRO A 153 5.04 -3.19 5.42
N THR A 154 5.72 -2.61 6.41
CA THR A 154 5.55 -2.91 7.83
C THR A 154 5.46 -1.62 8.64
N PRO A 155 4.60 -1.54 9.67
CA PRO A 155 4.60 -0.42 10.59
C PRO A 155 5.88 -0.40 11.44
N GLU A 156 6.50 -1.55 11.68
CA GLU A 156 7.79 -1.65 12.37
C GLU A 156 8.96 -1.33 11.44
N LEU A 157 10.01 -0.73 11.99
CA LEU A 157 11.28 -0.61 11.29
C LEU A 157 11.90 -1.99 11.05
N PRO A 158 12.55 -2.22 9.89
CA PRO A 158 13.04 -1.24 8.91
C PRO A 158 12.02 -0.74 7.87
N GLY A 159 10.75 -1.17 7.92
CA GLY A 159 9.64 -0.60 7.14
C GLY A 159 9.22 -1.41 5.91
N VAL A 160 10.07 -2.30 5.40
CA VAL A 160 9.75 -3.21 4.29
C VAL A 160 10.12 -4.64 4.68
N ARG A 161 9.38 -5.62 4.16
CA ARG A 161 9.79 -7.03 4.20
C ARG A 161 9.49 -7.73 2.89
N ALA A 162 10.27 -8.75 2.57
CA ALA A 162 10.10 -9.56 1.38
C ALA A 162 10.18 -11.06 1.64
N THR A 163 9.56 -11.83 0.76
CA THR A 163 9.69 -13.29 0.73
C THR A 163 9.52 -13.79 -0.70
N ALA A 164 10.19 -14.88 -1.04
CA ALA A 164 10.00 -15.60 -2.29
C ALA A 164 9.31 -16.95 -2.02
N ALA A 165 8.36 -17.32 -2.87
CA ALA A 165 7.76 -18.65 -2.83
C ALA A 165 8.76 -19.68 -3.36
N ARG A 166 9.24 -20.60 -2.50
CA ARG A 166 10.08 -21.72 -2.95
C ARG A 166 9.23 -22.91 -3.40
N PRO A 167 9.71 -23.75 -4.34
CA PRO A 167 9.04 -24.99 -4.72
C PRO A 167 8.68 -25.85 -3.50
N ARG A 168 7.45 -26.36 -3.48
CA ARG A 168 6.85 -27.16 -2.41
C ARG A 168 7.75 -28.35 -2.02
N ARG A 169 8.47 -28.26 -0.89
CA ARG A 169 8.74 -29.41 0.02
C ARG A 169 9.43 -29.08 1.35
N LEU A 170 10.05 -27.92 1.57
CA LEU A 170 10.60 -27.59 2.90
C LEU A 170 10.53 -26.09 3.26
N ARG A 171 10.15 -25.82 4.52
CA ARG A 171 10.12 -24.56 5.30
C ARG A 171 8.95 -23.59 5.09
N ARG A 172 8.52 -22.99 6.22
CA ARG A 172 7.67 -21.80 6.28
C ARG A 172 8.31 -20.69 5.42
N ARG A 173 7.48 -19.86 4.76
CA ARG A 173 7.94 -18.65 4.07
C ARG A 173 8.77 -17.81 5.05
N GLN A 174 10.05 -17.64 4.75
CA GLN A 174 10.91 -16.76 5.53
C GLN A 174 10.72 -15.34 4.97
N TRP A 175 10.23 -14.45 5.83
CA TRP A 175 10.19 -13.03 5.57
C TRP A 175 11.53 -12.42 5.97
N VAL A 176 12.10 -11.60 5.10
CA VAL A 176 13.31 -10.83 5.34
C VAL A 176 12.90 -9.37 5.49
N ALA A 177 13.12 -8.79 6.66
CA ALA A 177 12.87 -7.37 6.91
C ALA A 177 14.07 -6.55 6.43
N ALA A 178 13.82 -5.43 5.75
CA ALA A 178 14.84 -4.55 5.20
C ALA A 178 14.34 -3.11 5.02
N ARG A 179 15.25 -2.16 4.77
CA ARG A 179 14.92 -0.78 4.40
C ARG A 179 14.54 -0.68 2.92
N ALA A 180 15.11 -1.56 2.10
CA ALA A 180 14.88 -1.63 0.68
C ALA A 180 14.89 -3.09 0.19
N VAL A 181 14.07 -3.37 -0.82
CA VAL A 181 14.01 -4.62 -1.55
C VAL A 181 14.20 -4.33 -3.02
N GLN A 182 15.20 -4.95 -3.63
CA GLN A 182 15.56 -4.77 -5.03
C GLN A 182 15.33 -6.09 -5.77
N LEU A 183 14.76 -6.00 -6.97
CA LEU A 183 14.62 -7.12 -7.89
C LEU A 183 15.32 -6.77 -9.20
N GLY A 184 16.16 -7.67 -9.69
CA GLY A 184 16.56 -7.78 -11.09
C GLY A 184 15.95 -9.05 -11.68
N THR A 185 15.33 -8.97 -12.84
CA THR A 185 14.66 -10.10 -13.50
C THR A 185 14.73 -9.97 -15.01
N GLU A 186 14.65 -11.09 -15.71
CA GLU A 186 14.56 -11.09 -17.18
C GLU A 186 13.22 -10.49 -17.64
N ALA A 187 12.13 -10.90 -16.99
CA ALA A 187 10.79 -10.38 -17.18
C ALA A 187 9.93 -10.71 -15.95
N GLY A 188 9.27 -9.70 -15.38
CA GLY A 188 8.31 -9.88 -14.28
C GLY A 188 7.07 -9.02 -14.45
N LEU A 189 5.89 -9.59 -14.21
CA LEU A 189 4.64 -8.85 -14.09
C LEU A 189 4.47 -8.37 -12.65
N LEU A 190 4.51 -7.05 -12.46
CA LEU A 190 4.36 -6.40 -11.17
C LEU A 190 2.89 -6.04 -10.91
N THR A 191 2.34 -6.56 -9.82
CA THR A 191 1.05 -6.14 -9.25
C THR A 191 1.30 -5.38 -7.95
N ARG A 192 0.83 -4.13 -7.85
CA ARG A 192 0.92 -3.29 -6.65
C ARG A 192 -0.47 -3.05 -6.12
N ASP A 193 -0.75 -3.45 -4.87
CA ASP A 193 -2.01 -3.16 -4.20
C ASP A 193 -3.25 -3.54 -5.04
N GLY A 194 -3.14 -4.67 -5.76
CA GLY A 194 -4.18 -5.18 -6.67
C GLY A 194 -4.11 -4.70 -8.13
N LEU A 195 -3.29 -3.70 -8.45
CA LEU A 195 -3.13 -3.18 -9.81
C LEU A 195 -1.93 -3.81 -10.54
N THR A 196 -2.22 -4.63 -11.55
CA THR A 196 -1.20 -5.26 -12.40
C THR A 196 -0.74 -4.32 -13.50
N GLY A 197 0.59 -4.16 -13.62
CA GLY A 197 1.20 -3.41 -14.72
C GLY A 197 0.94 -4.07 -16.08
N ARG A 198 0.82 -3.24 -17.12
CA ARG A 198 0.53 -3.72 -18.49
C ARG A 198 1.72 -4.38 -19.20
N ARG A 199 2.93 -4.19 -18.67
CA ARG A 199 4.18 -4.65 -19.29
C ARG A 199 5.05 -5.33 -18.25
N ALA A 200 5.81 -6.32 -18.69
CA ALA A 200 6.84 -6.91 -17.86
C ALA A 200 7.94 -5.88 -17.56
N ILE A 201 8.42 -5.89 -16.32
CA ILE A 201 9.56 -5.11 -15.84
C ILE A 201 10.82 -5.98 -15.82
N LYS A 202 11.99 -5.35 -15.95
CA LYS A 202 13.29 -6.00 -15.76
C LYS A 202 13.88 -5.76 -14.37
N ARG A 203 13.37 -4.76 -13.68
CA ARG A 203 13.80 -4.41 -12.33
C ARG A 203 12.71 -3.62 -11.62
N THR A 204 12.72 -3.69 -10.30
CA THR A 204 12.00 -2.75 -9.43
C THR A 204 12.67 -2.67 -8.08
N THR A 205 12.44 -1.60 -7.33
CA THR A 205 12.95 -1.42 -5.98
C THR A 205 11.88 -0.80 -5.10
N PHE A 206 11.54 -1.47 -4.01
CA PHE A 206 10.68 -0.94 -2.96
C PHE A 206 11.53 -0.51 -1.79
N TYR A 207 11.28 0.67 -1.22
CA TYR A 207 12.06 1.16 -0.11
C TYR A 207 11.25 2.07 0.81
N ARG A 208 11.67 2.10 2.08
CA ARG A 208 11.17 3.05 3.06
C ARG A 208 11.60 4.45 2.65
N HIS A 209 10.63 5.32 2.42
CA HIS A 209 10.86 6.75 2.22
C HIS A 209 11.36 7.42 3.50
N THR A 210 12.01 8.56 3.35
CA THR A 210 12.63 9.30 4.47
C THR A 210 11.60 9.86 5.43
N GLU A 211 10.46 10.31 4.91
CA GLU A 211 9.35 10.84 5.70
C GLU A 211 8.29 9.75 5.94
N PRO A 212 7.78 9.63 7.19
CA PRO A 212 6.64 8.77 7.47
C PRO A 212 5.33 9.41 6.95
N TRP A 213 4.25 8.64 7.00
CA TRP A 213 2.89 9.16 6.79
C TRP A 213 2.04 8.96 8.04
N ARG A 214 0.95 9.72 8.16
CA ARG A 214 0.09 9.73 9.35
C ARG A 214 -1.10 8.81 9.14
N LEU A 215 -1.09 7.63 9.77
CA LEU A 215 -2.17 6.64 9.71
C LEU A 215 -2.95 6.60 11.03
N VAL A 216 -4.27 6.66 10.97
CA VAL A 216 -5.14 6.37 12.11
C VAL A 216 -5.21 4.86 12.30
N SER A 217 -4.65 4.36 13.40
CA SER A 217 -4.50 2.93 13.71
C SER A 217 -4.80 2.61 15.19
N PRO A 218 -5.10 1.35 15.56
CA PRO A 218 -5.45 0.94 16.93
C PRO A 218 -4.34 1.17 17.95
#